data_AF-A0AAJ2MVE6-F1
#
_entry.id   AF-A0AAJ2MVE6-F1
#
_cell.length_a   1.000
_cell.length_b   1.000
_cell.length_c   1.000
_cell.angle_alpha   90.00
_cell.angle_beta   90.00
_cell.angle_gamma   90.00
#
_symmetry.space_group_name_H-M   'P 1'
#
loop_
_entity.id
_entity.type
_entity.pdbx_description
1 polymer ?
#
loop_
_entity_poly.entity_id
_entity_poly.type
_entity_poly.pdbx_seq_one_letter_code
_entity_poly.pdbx_strand_id
1 'polypeptide(L)'
;MALLLVPVLGTAATPVDCTQGLLQRLGWRFEEAAVATPQVHGGAVCTRATLAEAQAAGDLQVRWAAGMPAAARQALLRQLLDDPATVCAYAFELGAATQRAATALQDNPTFRFSGPQLGWIGFGLRGAPSQGWQRTRSFGRGYVPSAGNSRALQAFYSGSVRAECGVGRQVAQLATQRELYGDAAFDTEFKPAELSIGTFLALHDTDSILLGASAGDFFADGKAERTSMLGRQAFVGVPGFIEHVYDKGTLDDLSNQAENFVVVEVGEGAAQALALHGGLAWYDQRNVELWKLAQDIPRVGQRYFERLLFERDPDLRARLEPRYHDTLARMDQLLDDPFYQQFVIYVHPRGIRPIGYHVARLLDRNPRTPFSIDLAVHNLHTTLYRRWREAQLRHCAATGRPGSLTLDPN
;
A
#
# COMPACT_ATOMS: atom_id res chain seq x y z
N MET A 1 16.90 -42.31 -34.29
CA MET A 1 17.12 -41.79 -32.91
C MET A 1 17.64 -40.36 -33.04
N ALA A 2 16.75 -39.37 -33.01
CA ALA A 2 17.13 -37.96 -33.06
C ALA A 2 17.26 -37.47 -31.61
N LEU A 3 18.48 -37.11 -31.20
CA LEU A 3 18.75 -36.47 -29.92
C LEU A 3 18.30 -35.01 -30.00
N LEU A 4 17.21 -34.70 -29.29
CA LEU A 4 16.79 -33.34 -28.98
C LEU A 4 17.74 -32.77 -27.91
N LEU A 5 18.62 -31.85 -28.33
CA LEU A 5 19.35 -30.98 -27.43
C LEU A 5 18.38 -29.96 -26.83
N VAL A 6 18.02 -30.16 -25.57
CA VAL A 6 17.31 -29.17 -24.76
C VAL A 6 18.30 -28.07 -24.41
N PRO A 7 18.05 -26.79 -24.73
CA PRO A 7 18.92 -25.71 -24.29
C PRO A 7 18.74 -25.54 -22.78
N VAL A 8 19.82 -25.76 -22.04
CA VAL A 8 19.91 -25.35 -20.64
C VAL A 8 19.90 -23.82 -20.65
N LEU A 9 18.78 -23.21 -20.23
CA LEU A 9 18.74 -21.80 -19.87
C LEU A 9 19.65 -21.62 -18.66
N GLY A 10 20.93 -21.35 -18.92
CA GLY A 10 21.87 -20.94 -17.89
C GLY A 10 21.36 -19.65 -17.26
N THR A 11 21.23 -19.66 -15.93
CA THR A 11 21.10 -18.43 -15.16
C THR A 11 22.37 -17.61 -15.40
N ALA A 12 22.29 -16.65 -16.33
CA ALA A 12 23.37 -15.69 -16.53
C ALA A 12 23.67 -15.05 -15.16
N ALA A 13 24.91 -15.21 -14.68
CA ALA A 13 25.30 -14.65 -13.41
C ALA A 13 25.13 -13.14 -13.46
N THR A 14 24.30 -12.59 -12.58
CA THR A 14 24.12 -11.13 -12.49
C THR A 14 25.49 -10.48 -12.26
N PRO A 15 25.90 -9.50 -13.09
CA PRO A 15 27.15 -8.79 -12.89
C PRO A 15 27.21 -8.19 -11.47
N VAL A 16 28.37 -8.31 -10.82
CA VAL A 16 28.61 -7.79 -9.46
C VAL A 16 28.22 -6.31 -9.37
N ASP A 17 28.52 -5.55 -10.42
CA ASP A 17 28.25 -4.12 -10.53
C ASP A 17 26.74 -3.81 -10.54
N CYS A 18 25.91 -4.69 -11.11
CA CYS A 18 24.45 -4.50 -11.12
C CYS A 18 23.84 -4.71 -9.73
N THR A 19 24.29 -5.73 -9.00
CA THR A 19 23.81 -5.97 -7.64
C THR A 19 24.23 -4.85 -6.70
N GLN A 20 25.52 -4.46 -6.75
CA GLN A 20 26.01 -3.37 -5.93
C GLN A 20 25.34 -2.05 -6.30
N GLY A 21 25.17 -1.76 -7.59
CA GLY A 21 24.50 -0.54 -8.05
C GLY A 21 23.04 -0.44 -7.60
N LEU A 22 22.30 -1.55 -7.57
CA LEU A 22 20.94 -1.57 -6.99
C LEU A 22 20.98 -1.26 -5.49
N LEU A 23 21.86 -1.92 -4.72
CA LEU A 23 21.99 -1.68 -3.28
C LEU A 23 22.39 -0.22 -2.98
N GLN A 24 23.29 0.36 -3.78
CA GLN A 24 23.69 1.76 -3.65
C GLN A 24 22.53 2.73 -3.88
N ARG A 25 21.66 2.46 -4.86
CA ARG A 25 20.43 3.26 -5.06
C ARG A 25 19.45 3.13 -3.91
N LEU A 26 19.37 1.94 -3.31
CA LEU A 26 18.65 1.71 -2.05
C LEU A 26 19.38 2.30 -0.83
N GLY A 27 20.45 3.07 -1.03
CA GLY A 27 21.11 3.82 0.02
C GLY A 27 22.29 3.11 0.69
N TRP A 28 22.63 1.88 0.30
CA TRP A 28 23.81 1.19 0.84
C TRP A 28 25.10 1.90 0.46
N ARG A 29 25.96 2.13 1.46
CA ARG A 29 27.32 2.62 1.27
C ARG A 29 28.30 1.47 1.47
N PHE A 30 29.26 1.38 0.55
CA PHE A 30 30.29 0.34 0.55
C PHE A 30 31.64 1.01 0.68
N GLU A 31 32.38 0.64 1.72
CA GLU A 31 33.68 1.21 2.06
C GLU A 31 34.73 0.12 2.18
N GLU A 32 35.91 0.38 1.62
CA GLU A 32 37.07 -0.45 1.89
C GLU A 32 37.70 -0.04 3.22
N ALA A 33 37.98 -1.03 4.07
CA ALA A 33 38.56 -0.82 5.39
C ALA A 33 39.54 -1.94 5.73
N ALA A 34 40.47 -1.66 6.65
CA ALA A 34 41.38 -2.65 7.22
C ALA A 34 40.64 -3.56 8.23
N VAL A 35 39.71 -4.38 7.72
CA VAL A 35 38.90 -5.33 8.50
C VAL A 35 39.18 -6.75 8.04
N ALA A 36 39.20 -7.71 8.97
CA ALA A 36 39.42 -9.11 8.65
C ALA A 36 38.18 -9.79 8.04
N THR A 37 36.99 -9.35 8.45
CA THR A 37 35.69 -9.84 7.97
C THR A 37 34.81 -8.66 7.56
N PRO A 38 33.90 -8.85 6.58
CA PRO A 38 32.94 -7.81 6.22
C PRO A 38 32.06 -7.43 7.41
N GLN A 39 31.91 -6.13 7.64
CA GLN A 39 31.02 -5.56 8.64
C GLN A 39 29.80 -5.01 7.92
N VAL A 40 28.61 -5.47 8.30
CA VAL A 40 27.33 -5.00 7.75
C VAL A 40 26.56 -4.32 8.87
N HIS A 41 26.11 -3.10 8.61
CA HIS A 41 25.25 -2.34 9.49
C HIS A 41 24.01 -1.90 8.72
N GLY A 42 22.94 -2.71 8.80
CA GLY A 42 21.67 -2.41 8.15
C GLY A 42 20.93 -1.24 8.80
N GLY A 43 20.89 -1.20 10.14
CA GLY A 43 20.28 -0.11 10.89
C GLY A 43 18.74 -0.12 10.93
N ALA A 44 18.13 0.93 11.49
CA ALA A 44 16.68 1.01 11.73
C ALA A 44 15.93 1.76 10.61
N VAL A 45 16.19 1.37 9.36
CA VAL A 45 15.78 2.10 8.15
C VAL A 45 14.29 2.42 8.09
N CYS A 46 13.42 1.47 8.46
CA CYS A 46 11.97 1.66 8.40
C CYS A 46 11.43 2.76 9.34
N THR A 47 12.22 3.21 10.33
CA THR A 47 11.83 4.29 11.25
C THR A 47 12.09 5.69 10.67
N ARG A 48 12.95 5.80 9.64
CA ARG A 48 13.45 7.06 9.09
C ARG A 48 12.46 7.68 8.09
N ALA A 49 12.54 9.00 7.87
CA ALA A 49 11.61 9.69 6.94
C ALA A 49 12.07 9.54 5.52
N THR A 50 13.39 9.48 5.34
CA THR A 50 14.04 9.42 4.04
C THR A 50 15.26 8.51 4.11
N LEU A 51 15.72 8.04 2.94
CA LEU A 51 17.00 7.34 2.82
C LEU A 51 18.19 8.22 3.27
N ALA A 52 18.12 9.53 3.03
CA ALA A 52 19.17 10.46 3.45
C ALA A 52 19.29 10.51 4.98
N GLU A 53 18.17 10.52 5.70
CA GLU A 53 18.16 10.43 7.16
C GLU A 53 18.70 9.10 7.66
N ALA A 54 18.35 7.98 7.01
CA ALA A 54 18.90 6.67 7.35
C ALA A 54 20.44 6.66 7.23
N GLN A 55 20.97 7.17 6.12
CA GLN A 55 22.41 7.28 5.90
C GLN A 55 23.09 8.22 6.90
N ALA A 56 22.45 9.34 7.25
CA ALA A 56 22.95 10.28 8.24
C ALA A 56 23.00 9.68 9.64
N ALA A 57 22.03 8.81 9.97
CA ALA A 57 22.00 8.06 11.23
C ALA A 57 22.96 6.87 11.26
N GLY A 58 23.67 6.62 10.15
CA GLY A 58 24.65 5.56 10.04
C GLY A 58 24.12 4.23 9.50
N ASP A 59 22.82 4.14 9.19
CA ASP A 59 22.20 2.94 8.61
C ASP A 59 22.78 2.62 7.21
N LEU A 60 22.53 1.39 6.72
CA LEU A 60 22.89 0.93 5.37
C LEU A 60 24.39 1.05 5.02
N GLN A 61 25.28 0.50 5.85
CA GLN A 61 26.72 0.51 5.63
C GLN A 61 27.33 -0.88 5.53
N VAL A 62 28.29 -1.01 4.62
CA VAL A 62 29.14 -2.20 4.50
C VAL A 62 30.59 -1.75 4.49
N ARG A 63 31.40 -2.37 5.34
CA ARG A 63 32.86 -2.21 5.33
C ARG A 63 33.50 -3.56 5.04
N TRP A 64 34.36 -3.64 4.04
CA TRP A 64 35.06 -4.88 3.68
C TRP A 64 36.54 -4.64 3.38
N ALA A 65 37.33 -5.72 3.32
CA ALA A 65 38.73 -5.62 2.93
C ALA A 65 38.88 -5.30 1.43
N ALA A 66 39.85 -4.46 1.05
CA ALA A 66 40.17 -4.16 -0.35
C ALA A 66 40.51 -5.43 -1.17
N GLY A 67 41.18 -6.40 -0.53
CA GLY A 67 41.53 -7.69 -1.13
C GLY A 67 40.43 -8.76 -1.06
N MET A 68 39.19 -8.41 -0.73
CA MET A 68 38.11 -9.39 -0.61
C MET A 68 37.88 -10.12 -1.95
N PRO A 69 37.89 -11.46 -1.99
CA PRO A 69 37.68 -12.20 -3.23
C PRO A 69 36.35 -11.86 -3.90
N ALA A 70 36.34 -11.73 -5.23
CA ALA A 70 35.14 -11.34 -5.99
C ALA A 70 33.94 -12.26 -5.73
N ALA A 71 34.17 -13.57 -5.58
CA ALA A 71 33.12 -14.54 -5.24
C ALA A 71 32.51 -14.28 -3.85
N ALA A 72 33.34 -13.95 -2.87
CA ALA A 72 32.88 -13.61 -1.51
C ALA A 72 32.11 -12.29 -1.50
N ARG A 73 32.59 -11.28 -2.24
CA ARG A 73 31.90 -9.99 -2.41
C ARG A 73 30.53 -10.20 -3.06
N GLN A 74 30.46 -11.03 -4.11
CA GLN A 74 29.19 -11.33 -4.77
C GLN A 74 28.22 -12.08 -3.85
N ALA A 75 28.70 -13.01 -3.03
CA ALA A 75 27.87 -13.71 -2.04
C ALA A 75 27.29 -12.74 -1.00
N LEU A 76 28.11 -11.83 -0.47
CA LEU A 76 27.68 -10.80 0.47
C LEU A 76 26.63 -9.86 -0.15
N LEU A 77 26.88 -9.36 -1.36
CA LEU A 77 25.94 -8.49 -2.07
C LEU A 77 24.59 -9.18 -2.31
N ARG A 78 24.58 -10.48 -2.64
CA ARG A 78 23.33 -11.25 -2.75
C ARG A 78 22.60 -11.38 -1.42
N GLN A 79 23.31 -11.58 -0.31
CA GLN A 79 22.71 -11.63 1.02
C GLN A 79 22.04 -10.29 1.38
N LEU A 80 22.71 -9.18 1.05
CA LEU A 80 22.17 -7.84 1.33
C LEU A 80 20.87 -7.55 0.58
N LEU A 81 20.64 -8.17 -0.57
CA LEU A 81 19.37 -8.02 -1.29
C LEU A 81 18.16 -8.55 -0.51
N ASP A 82 18.35 -9.42 0.47
CA ASP A 82 17.26 -9.95 1.32
C ASP A 82 17.37 -9.42 2.76
N ASP A 83 18.31 -8.52 3.04
CA ASP A 83 18.45 -7.90 4.35
C ASP A 83 17.19 -7.05 4.69
N PRO A 84 16.63 -7.15 5.90
CA PRO A 84 15.48 -6.34 6.30
C PRO A 84 15.67 -4.84 6.08
N ALA A 85 16.88 -4.31 6.24
CA ALA A 85 17.19 -2.91 5.98
C ALA A 85 17.03 -2.56 4.49
N THR A 86 17.34 -3.49 3.58
CA THR A 86 17.11 -3.32 2.14
C THR A 86 15.64 -3.35 1.79
N VAL A 87 14.85 -4.22 2.43
CA VAL A 87 13.38 -4.24 2.24
C VAL A 87 12.76 -2.92 2.75
N CYS A 88 13.22 -2.41 3.88
CA CYS A 88 12.84 -1.08 4.38
C CYS A 88 13.29 0.05 3.43
N ALA A 89 14.47 -0.06 2.83
CA ALA A 89 14.94 0.91 1.85
C ALA A 89 14.07 0.91 0.59
N TYR A 90 13.68 -0.28 0.11
CA TYR A 90 12.73 -0.44 -0.97
C TYR A 90 11.36 0.18 -0.65
N ALA A 91 10.93 0.14 0.61
CA ALA A 91 9.67 0.72 1.01
C ALA A 91 9.56 2.24 0.77
N PHE A 92 10.69 2.99 0.72
CA PHE A 92 10.65 4.40 0.30
C PHE A 92 10.26 4.56 -1.18
N GLU A 93 10.79 3.72 -2.07
CA GLU A 93 10.41 3.69 -3.50
C GLU A 93 8.96 3.28 -3.68
N LEU A 94 8.53 2.26 -2.93
CA LEU A 94 7.15 1.80 -2.90
C LEU A 94 6.20 2.91 -2.42
N GLY A 95 6.54 3.60 -1.32
CA GLY A 95 5.76 4.70 -0.78
C GLY A 95 5.60 5.86 -1.75
N ALA A 96 6.70 6.25 -2.42
CA ALA A 96 6.65 7.28 -3.46
C ALA A 96 5.75 6.86 -4.64
N ALA A 97 5.81 5.59 -5.05
CA ALA A 97 4.93 5.04 -6.08
C ALA A 97 3.46 4.99 -5.64
N THR A 98 3.18 4.61 -4.40
CA THR A 98 1.84 4.63 -3.81
C THR A 98 1.27 6.04 -3.78
N GLN A 99 2.06 7.04 -3.38
CA GLN A 99 1.61 8.42 -3.34
C GLN A 99 1.25 8.96 -4.73
N ARG A 100 2.07 8.69 -5.75
CA ARG A 100 1.75 9.04 -7.16
C ARG A 100 0.46 8.37 -7.62
N ALA A 101 0.33 7.06 -7.39
CA ALA A 101 -0.83 6.29 -7.79
C ALA A 101 -2.12 6.78 -7.12
N ALA A 102 -2.10 6.95 -5.79
CA ALA A 102 -3.25 7.43 -5.03
C ALA A 102 -3.67 8.85 -5.44
N THR A 103 -2.70 9.73 -5.70
CA THR A 103 -2.96 11.10 -6.18
C THR A 103 -3.63 11.07 -7.56
N ALA A 104 -3.07 10.32 -8.51
CA ALA A 104 -3.64 10.20 -9.85
C ALA A 104 -5.06 9.60 -9.85
N LEU A 105 -5.35 8.65 -8.95
CA LEU A 105 -6.69 8.10 -8.78
C LEU A 105 -7.68 9.11 -8.16
N GLN A 106 -7.25 9.83 -7.13
CA GLN A 106 -8.06 10.88 -6.50
C GLN A 106 -8.37 12.01 -7.47
N ASP A 107 -7.40 12.39 -8.31
CA ASP A 107 -7.51 13.50 -9.25
C ASP A 107 -8.37 13.17 -10.47
N ASN A 108 -8.87 11.94 -10.61
CA ASN A 108 -9.84 11.58 -11.63
C ASN A 108 -11.29 11.78 -11.13
N PRO A 109 -11.97 12.92 -11.44
CA PRO A 109 -13.34 13.17 -11.00
C PRO A 109 -14.38 12.24 -11.67
N THR A 110 -13.95 11.47 -12.67
CA THR A 110 -14.79 10.50 -13.39
C THR A 110 -14.56 9.06 -12.97
N PHE A 111 -13.58 8.79 -12.10
CA PHE A 111 -13.52 7.54 -11.35
C PHE A 111 -14.45 7.63 -10.14
N ARG A 112 -15.65 7.05 -10.27
CA ARG A 112 -16.73 7.23 -9.29
C ARG A 112 -17.04 5.94 -8.54
N PHE A 113 -17.67 6.09 -7.38
CA PHE A 113 -18.17 4.96 -6.61
C PHE A 113 -19.49 4.41 -7.16
N SER A 114 -19.69 3.09 -7.07
CA SER A 114 -20.96 2.42 -7.34
C SER A 114 -21.30 1.38 -6.26
N GLY A 115 -22.17 1.76 -5.32
CA GLY A 115 -22.62 0.91 -4.20
C GLY A 115 -23.72 -0.13 -4.48
N PRO A 116 -24.69 0.09 -5.42
CA PRO A 116 -25.84 -0.82 -5.54
C PRO A 116 -25.54 -2.23 -6.04
N GLN A 117 -24.35 -2.49 -6.61
CA GLN A 117 -23.98 -3.79 -7.16
C GLN A 117 -22.55 -4.15 -6.77
N LEU A 118 -22.41 -4.93 -5.69
CA LEU A 118 -21.12 -5.43 -5.23
C LEU A 118 -20.34 -6.11 -6.37
N GLY A 119 -19.10 -5.65 -6.57
CA GLY A 119 -18.19 -6.15 -7.59
C GLY A 119 -18.47 -5.68 -9.01
N TRP A 120 -19.51 -4.89 -9.26
CA TRP A 120 -19.76 -4.33 -10.59
C TRP A 120 -18.75 -3.24 -10.93
N ILE A 121 -18.14 -3.35 -12.10
CA ILE A 121 -17.22 -2.35 -12.65
C ILE A 121 -17.78 -1.84 -13.97
N GLY A 122 -18.02 -0.53 -14.04
CA GLY A 122 -18.60 0.13 -15.21
C GLY A 122 -17.59 1.01 -15.92
N PHE A 123 -17.33 0.75 -17.20
CA PHE A 123 -16.37 1.50 -18.05
C PHE A 123 -17.05 2.56 -18.93
N GLY A 124 -18.12 3.18 -18.43
CA GLY A 124 -18.85 4.25 -19.14
C GLY A 124 -19.35 3.86 -20.54
N LEU A 125 -19.62 4.88 -21.37
CA LEU A 125 -20.13 4.71 -22.74
C LEU A 125 -19.11 4.06 -23.69
N ARG A 126 -17.82 4.24 -23.42
CA ARG A 126 -16.75 3.65 -24.25
C ARG A 126 -16.65 2.13 -24.03
N GLY A 127 -17.13 1.62 -22.90
CA GLY A 127 -17.08 0.21 -22.55
C GLY A 127 -15.68 -0.27 -22.14
N ALA A 128 -15.61 -1.48 -21.61
CA ALA A 128 -14.37 -2.06 -21.09
C ALA A 128 -13.29 -2.29 -22.17
N PRO A 129 -13.60 -2.84 -23.36
CA PRO A 129 -12.57 -3.17 -24.36
C PRO A 129 -11.80 -1.94 -24.87
N SER A 130 -12.49 -0.82 -25.10
CA SER A 130 -11.84 0.42 -25.57
C SER A 130 -10.93 1.06 -24.52
N GLN A 131 -11.17 0.75 -23.24
CA GLN A 131 -10.37 1.16 -22.10
C GLN A 131 -9.34 0.10 -21.69
N GLY A 132 -9.11 -0.91 -22.53
CA GLY A 132 -8.06 -1.91 -22.35
C GLY A 132 -8.41 -3.07 -21.42
N TRP A 133 -9.70 -3.28 -21.13
CA TRP A 133 -10.17 -4.33 -20.22
C TRP A 133 -11.03 -5.38 -20.95
N GLN A 134 -10.72 -6.65 -20.70
CA GLN A 134 -11.52 -7.79 -21.10
C GLN A 134 -12.28 -8.36 -19.90
N ARG A 135 -13.58 -8.58 -20.08
CA ARG A 135 -14.45 -9.17 -19.07
C ARG A 135 -14.18 -10.67 -18.94
N THR A 136 -14.02 -11.16 -17.71
CA THR A 136 -13.80 -12.59 -17.41
C THR A 136 -14.98 -13.25 -16.70
N ARG A 137 -15.81 -12.46 -16.00
CA ARG A 137 -17.00 -12.96 -15.30
C ARG A 137 -18.28 -12.27 -15.75
N SER A 138 -19.42 -12.91 -15.54
CA SER A 138 -20.71 -12.33 -15.89
C SER A 138 -21.02 -11.02 -15.15
N PHE A 139 -21.84 -10.16 -15.75
CA PHE A 139 -22.29 -8.87 -15.24
C PHE A 139 -21.17 -7.89 -14.81
N GLY A 140 -20.00 -7.92 -15.46
CA GLY A 140 -18.93 -6.97 -15.18
C GLY A 140 -18.33 -7.11 -13.78
N ARG A 141 -18.23 -8.35 -13.29
CA ARG A 141 -17.73 -8.70 -11.95
C ARG A 141 -16.30 -9.23 -11.93
N GLY A 142 -15.59 -9.08 -13.03
CA GLY A 142 -14.25 -9.60 -13.23
C GLY A 142 -13.68 -9.11 -14.55
N TYR A 143 -12.49 -8.52 -14.50
CA TYR A 143 -11.78 -8.02 -15.67
C TYR A 143 -10.29 -8.31 -15.59
N VAL A 144 -9.66 -8.47 -16.75
CA VAL A 144 -8.21 -8.51 -16.96
C VAL A 144 -7.81 -7.51 -18.04
N PRO A 145 -6.57 -6.99 -18.05
CA PRO A 145 -6.06 -6.21 -19.16
C PRO A 145 -6.10 -6.97 -20.50
N SER A 146 -6.30 -6.26 -21.60
CA SER A 146 -6.32 -6.85 -22.96
C SER A 146 -5.55 -6.06 -24.01
N ALA A 147 -5.19 -4.80 -23.73
CA ALA A 147 -4.50 -3.92 -24.69
C ALA A 147 -3.22 -3.29 -24.10
N GLY A 148 -2.58 -3.99 -23.16
CA GLY A 148 -1.49 -3.50 -22.31
C GLY A 148 -1.94 -3.28 -20.87
N ASN A 149 -1.12 -3.68 -19.90
CA ASN A 149 -1.42 -3.56 -18.47
C ASN A 149 -1.45 -2.09 -18.02
N SER A 150 -0.43 -1.34 -18.43
CA SER A 150 -0.29 0.10 -18.21
C SER A 150 -1.50 0.87 -18.76
N ARG A 151 -1.90 0.57 -20.00
CA ARG A 151 -3.08 1.15 -20.66
C ARG A 151 -4.38 0.83 -19.94
N ALA A 152 -4.54 -0.40 -19.44
CA ALA A 152 -5.72 -0.78 -18.67
C ALA A 152 -5.83 0.04 -17.37
N LEU A 153 -4.71 0.22 -16.67
CA LEU A 153 -4.64 1.04 -15.46
C LEU A 153 -4.85 2.55 -15.75
N GLN A 154 -4.42 3.04 -16.90
CA GLN A 154 -4.66 4.42 -17.35
C GLN A 154 -6.15 4.80 -17.40
N ALA A 155 -7.04 3.82 -17.62
CA ALA A 155 -8.49 4.02 -17.56
C ALA A 155 -8.96 4.55 -16.21
N PHE A 156 -8.27 4.21 -15.11
CA PHE A 156 -8.62 4.69 -13.78
C PHE A 156 -8.04 6.07 -13.45
N TYR A 157 -6.97 6.49 -14.13
CA TYR A 157 -6.39 7.83 -13.97
C TYR A 157 -7.13 8.91 -14.77
N SER A 158 -7.73 8.55 -15.90
CA SER A 158 -8.27 9.54 -16.85
C SER A 158 -9.55 9.14 -17.55
N GLY A 159 -9.95 7.87 -17.45
CA GLY A 159 -11.18 7.35 -18.02
C GLY A 159 -12.36 7.50 -17.08
N SER A 160 -13.55 7.29 -17.64
CA SER A 160 -14.80 7.27 -16.87
C SER A 160 -15.10 5.85 -16.41
N VAL A 161 -14.75 5.57 -15.15
CA VAL A 161 -14.91 4.25 -14.54
C VAL A 161 -15.76 4.36 -13.27
N ARG A 162 -16.56 3.33 -13.00
CA ARG A 162 -17.32 3.18 -11.75
C ARG A 162 -16.93 1.87 -11.11
N ALA A 163 -16.59 1.92 -9.82
CA ALA A 163 -16.30 0.73 -9.05
C ALA A 163 -16.62 0.94 -7.57
N GLU A 164 -16.73 -0.15 -6.83
CA GLU A 164 -16.84 -0.12 -5.37
C GLU A 164 -15.46 0.04 -4.69
N CYS A 165 -15.42 0.20 -3.36
CA CYS A 165 -14.20 0.57 -2.62
C CYS A 165 -13.12 -0.54 -2.64
N GLY A 166 -13.51 -1.82 -2.66
CA GLY A 166 -12.63 -2.98 -2.76
C GLY A 166 -11.87 -3.04 -4.09
N VAL A 167 -12.55 -2.85 -5.22
CA VAL A 167 -11.90 -2.66 -6.53
C VAL A 167 -11.06 -1.39 -6.52
N GLY A 168 -11.52 -0.31 -5.88
CA GLY A 168 -10.71 0.90 -5.69
C GLY A 168 -9.37 0.62 -4.99
N ARG A 169 -9.37 -0.22 -3.95
CA ARG A 169 -8.16 -0.70 -3.27
C ARG A 169 -7.28 -1.53 -4.20
N GLN A 170 -7.86 -2.51 -4.91
CA GLN A 170 -7.12 -3.33 -5.87
C GLN A 170 -6.43 -2.49 -6.94
N VAL A 171 -7.16 -1.53 -7.52
CA VAL A 171 -6.63 -0.59 -8.52
C VAL A 171 -5.50 0.24 -7.92
N ALA A 172 -5.62 0.76 -6.69
CA ALA A 172 -4.54 1.48 -6.03
C ALA A 172 -3.28 0.62 -5.82
N GLN A 173 -3.44 -0.65 -5.44
CA GLN A 173 -2.33 -1.59 -5.30
C GLN A 173 -1.64 -1.88 -6.66
N LEU A 174 -2.41 -2.15 -7.71
CA LEU A 174 -1.88 -2.41 -9.05
C LEU A 174 -1.26 -1.15 -9.67
N ALA A 175 -1.87 0.02 -9.47
CA ALA A 175 -1.36 1.31 -9.92
C ALA A 175 -0.04 1.66 -9.22
N THR A 176 0.10 1.34 -7.92
CA THR A 176 1.39 1.45 -7.22
C THR A 176 2.47 0.65 -7.93
N GLN A 177 2.18 -0.58 -8.36
CA GLN A 177 3.15 -1.39 -9.10
C GLN A 177 3.47 -0.77 -10.47
N ARG A 178 2.47 -0.24 -11.19
CA ARG A 178 2.71 0.51 -12.43
C ARG A 178 3.64 1.71 -12.20
N GLU A 179 3.40 2.51 -11.16
CA GLU A 179 4.24 3.67 -10.82
C GLU A 179 5.66 3.31 -10.39
N LEU A 180 5.84 2.14 -9.80
CA LEU A 180 7.13 1.62 -9.32
C LEU A 180 7.99 1.05 -10.46
N TYR A 181 7.35 0.39 -11.42
CA TYR A 181 8.03 -0.22 -12.57
C TYR A 181 8.13 0.75 -13.77
N GLY A 182 7.19 1.68 -13.94
CA GLY A 182 7.00 2.37 -15.20
C GLY A 182 6.27 1.50 -16.23
N ASP A 183 5.69 2.13 -17.26
CA ASP A 183 4.73 1.46 -18.16
C ASP A 183 5.33 0.24 -18.87
N ALA A 184 6.51 0.38 -19.49
CA ALA A 184 7.14 -0.69 -20.28
C ALA A 184 7.53 -1.91 -19.43
N ALA A 185 8.15 -1.67 -18.27
CA ALA A 185 8.53 -2.75 -17.37
C ALA A 185 7.28 -3.37 -16.72
N PHE A 186 6.25 -2.59 -16.38
CA PHE A 186 4.99 -3.13 -15.83
C PHE A 186 4.25 -4.02 -16.83
N ASP A 187 4.26 -3.65 -18.12
CA ASP A 187 3.69 -4.47 -19.20
C ASP A 187 4.49 -5.77 -19.43
N THR A 188 5.79 -5.77 -19.15
CA THR A 188 6.68 -6.93 -19.33
C THR A 188 6.65 -7.87 -18.13
N GLU A 189 6.62 -7.33 -16.92
CA GLU A 189 6.85 -8.07 -15.66
C GLU A 189 5.57 -8.67 -15.07
N PHE A 190 4.40 -8.31 -15.59
CA PHE A 190 3.11 -8.84 -15.16
C PHE A 190 2.35 -9.42 -16.35
N LYS A 191 1.86 -10.64 -16.19
CA LYS A 191 0.91 -11.20 -17.16
C LYS A 191 -0.45 -10.53 -16.94
N PRO A 192 -1.24 -10.29 -18.01
CA PRO A 192 -2.57 -9.69 -17.85
C PRO A 192 -3.47 -10.43 -16.84
N ALA A 193 -3.42 -11.77 -16.80
CA ALA A 193 -4.20 -12.57 -15.85
C ALA A 193 -3.86 -12.29 -14.38
N GLU A 194 -2.62 -11.89 -14.09
CA GLU A 194 -2.18 -11.51 -12.74
C GLU A 194 -2.82 -10.19 -12.27
N LEU A 195 -3.25 -9.34 -13.20
CA LEU A 195 -3.83 -8.02 -12.91
C LEU A 195 -5.36 -8.04 -12.92
N SER A 196 -5.93 -9.19 -12.55
CA SER A 196 -7.36 -9.38 -12.41
C SER A 196 -7.95 -8.42 -11.36
N ILE A 197 -9.06 -7.76 -11.69
CA ILE A 197 -9.88 -6.95 -10.77
C ILE A 197 -11.30 -7.47 -10.68
N GLY A 198 -11.92 -7.41 -9.50
CA GLY A 198 -13.27 -7.90 -9.24
C GLY A 198 -13.61 -7.95 -7.75
N THR A 199 -14.56 -8.80 -7.34
CA THR A 199 -14.76 -9.04 -5.89
C THR A 199 -13.56 -9.79 -5.30
N PHE A 200 -13.21 -9.56 -4.03
CA PHE A 200 -12.09 -10.27 -3.39
C PHE A 200 -12.25 -11.80 -3.45
N LEU A 201 -13.46 -12.31 -3.19
CA LEU A 201 -13.77 -13.73 -3.33
C LEU A 201 -13.50 -14.25 -4.75
N ALA A 202 -13.79 -13.43 -5.77
CA ALA A 202 -13.56 -13.81 -7.16
C ALA A 202 -12.08 -13.88 -7.51
N LEU A 203 -11.20 -13.18 -6.79
CA LEU A 203 -9.77 -13.15 -7.10
C LEU A 203 -9.03 -14.42 -6.64
N HIS A 204 -9.50 -15.10 -5.59
CA HIS A 204 -8.84 -16.30 -5.08
C HIS A 204 -8.76 -17.42 -6.13
N ASP A 205 -9.78 -17.55 -6.98
CA ASP A 205 -9.82 -18.56 -8.04
C ASP A 205 -9.22 -18.06 -9.37
N THR A 206 -8.30 -17.10 -9.32
CA THR A 206 -7.64 -16.52 -10.52
C THR A 206 -6.13 -16.52 -10.35
N ASP A 207 -5.41 -16.11 -11.38
CA ASP A 207 -3.96 -15.90 -11.33
C ASP A 207 -3.56 -14.59 -10.65
N SER A 208 -4.49 -13.87 -10.00
CA SER A 208 -4.25 -12.53 -9.43
C SER A 208 -2.97 -12.46 -8.57
N ILE A 209 -2.12 -11.46 -8.83
CA ILE A 209 -0.94 -11.17 -8.00
C ILE A 209 -1.32 -10.66 -6.61
N LEU A 210 -2.55 -10.20 -6.41
CA LEU A 210 -3.00 -9.69 -5.12
C LEU A 210 -3.50 -10.79 -4.19
N LEU A 211 -4.27 -11.76 -4.69
CA LEU A 211 -4.96 -12.77 -3.85
C LEU A 211 -5.07 -14.17 -4.48
N GLY A 212 -4.61 -14.35 -5.72
CA GLY A 212 -4.76 -15.58 -6.48
C GLY A 212 -3.49 -16.43 -6.52
N ALA A 213 -3.40 -17.32 -7.51
CA ALA A 213 -2.33 -18.30 -7.63
C ALA A 213 -0.93 -17.68 -7.77
N SER A 214 -0.82 -16.44 -8.27
CA SER A 214 0.47 -15.75 -8.45
C SER A 214 0.88 -14.91 -7.25
N ALA A 215 0.06 -14.80 -6.19
CA ALA A 215 0.35 -13.94 -5.04
C ALA A 215 1.59 -14.39 -4.25
N GLY A 216 1.91 -15.69 -4.27
CA GLY A 216 3.04 -16.25 -3.53
C GLY A 216 2.89 -16.05 -2.03
N ASP A 217 3.98 -15.66 -1.36
CA ASP A 217 4.04 -15.60 0.10
C ASP A 217 3.33 -14.35 0.65
N PHE A 218 2.31 -14.54 1.48
CA PHE A 218 1.65 -13.44 2.18
C PHE A 218 2.33 -13.07 3.49
N PHE A 219 2.45 -11.77 3.71
CA PHE A 219 2.60 -11.17 5.03
C PHE A 219 1.20 -10.97 5.62
N ALA A 220 0.91 -11.68 6.70
CA ALA A 220 -0.39 -11.69 7.37
C ALA A 220 -0.27 -11.08 8.77
N ASP A 221 -0.42 -9.76 8.86
CA ASP A 221 -0.20 -9.00 10.09
C ASP A 221 -1.38 -8.07 10.36
N GLY A 222 -2.59 -8.66 10.45
CA GLY A 222 -3.85 -7.89 10.43
C GLY A 222 -3.90 -6.75 11.45
N LYS A 223 -3.51 -7.00 12.70
CA LYS A 223 -3.44 -5.96 13.74
C LYS A 223 -2.12 -5.19 13.78
N ALA A 224 -1.31 -5.33 12.75
CA ALA A 224 -0.07 -4.61 12.54
C ALA A 224 0.97 -4.75 13.67
N GLU A 225 0.96 -5.84 14.44
CA GLU A 225 1.90 -6.01 15.56
C GLU A 225 3.35 -6.00 15.06
N ARG A 226 3.65 -6.81 14.03
CA ARG A 226 5.00 -6.89 13.46
C ARG A 226 5.36 -5.64 12.67
N THR A 227 4.41 -5.10 11.92
CA THR A 227 4.59 -3.88 11.11
C THR A 227 4.90 -2.67 12.00
N SER A 228 4.21 -2.55 13.14
CA SER A 228 4.41 -1.47 14.10
C SER A 228 5.82 -1.50 14.72
N MET A 229 6.38 -2.68 14.93
CA MET A 229 7.75 -2.83 15.44
C MET A 229 8.83 -2.41 14.43
N LEU A 230 8.55 -2.52 13.13
CA LEU A 230 9.51 -2.15 12.08
C LEU A 230 9.60 -0.62 11.90
N GLY A 231 8.47 0.07 11.99
CA GLY A 231 8.39 1.53 11.87
C GLY A 231 7.60 2.01 10.65
N ARG A 232 7.49 3.33 10.48
CA ARG A 232 6.58 3.96 9.51
C ARG A 232 6.66 3.43 8.08
N GLN A 233 7.87 3.15 7.56
CA GLN A 233 8.00 2.72 6.17
C GLN A 233 7.48 1.29 5.95
N ALA A 234 7.34 0.47 6.99
CA ALA A 234 6.80 -0.87 6.82
C ALA A 234 5.30 -0.85 6.43
N PHE A 235 4.60 0.25 6.72
CA PHE A 235 3.17 0.42 6.44
C PHE A 235 2.87 0.91 5.03
N VAL A 236 3.75 1.66 4.37
CA VAL A 236 3.39 2.32 3.11
C VAL A 236 3.05 1.31 2.01
N GLY A 237 2.00 1.60 1.25
CA GLY A 237 1.44 0.71 0.23
C GLY A 237 0.61 -0.45 0.78
N VAL A 238 0.65 -0.73 2.09
CA VAL A 238 -0.06 -1.88 2.67
C VAL A 238 -1.57 -1.70 2.54
N PRO A 239 -2.30 -2.71 2.02
CA PRO A 239 -3.75 -2.67 1.96
C PRO A 239 -4.37 -2.93 3.33
N GLY A 240 -5.55 -2.37 3.57
CA GLY A 240 -6.33 -2.66 4.76
C GLY A 240 -7.81 -2.34 4.58
N PHE A 241 -8.53 -2.41 5.69
CA PHE A 241 -9.93 -2.05 5.77
C PHE A 241 -10.30 -1.54 7.16
N ILE A 242 -11.31 -0.66 7.19
CA ILE A 242 -12.04 -0.29 8.41
C ILE A 242 -13.41 -0.93 8.29
N GLU A 243 -13.82 -1.78 9.24
CA GLU A 243 -15.08 -2.52 9.15
C GLU A 243 -15.91 -2.46 10.43
N HIS A 244 -17.21 -2.71 10.29
CA HIS A 244 -18.12 -2.78 11.43
C HIS A 244 -17.79 -3.97 12.35
N VAL A 245 -17.97 -3.81 13.66
CA VAL A 245 -17.71 -4.88 14.64
C VAL A 245 -18.93 -5.76 14.87
N TYR A 246 -20.12 -5.17 14.99
CA TYR A 246 -21.37 -5.91 15.19
C TYR A 246 -21.94 -6.48 13.90
N ASP A 247 -23.01 -7.27 13.98
CA ASP A 247 -23.59 -7.94 12.83
C ASP A 247 -24.17 -6.97 11.78
N LYS A 248 -24.38 -7.44 10.55
CA LYS A 248 -24.89 -6.61 9.45
C LYS A 248 -26.25 -5.97 9.71
N GLY A 249 -27.05 -6.50 10.64
CA GLY A 249 -28.32 -5.89 11.07
C GLY A 249 -28.12 -4.56 11.79
N THR A 250 -26.91 -4.26 12.25
CA THR A 250 -26.51 -2.97 12.83
C THR A 250 -26.08 -1.93 11.80
N LEU A 251 -26.06 -2.27 10.51
CA LEU A 251 -25.70 -1.33 9.45
C LEU A 251 -26.90 -0.49 9.00
N ASP A 252 -26.70 0.81 8.93
CA ASP A 252 -27.67 1.79 8.41
C ASP A 252 -27.32 2.18 6.96
N ASP A 253 -26.04 2.11 6.59
CA ASP A 253 -25.52 2.32 5.26
C ASP A 253 -24.60 1.16 4.83
N LEU A 254 -25.18 0.20 4.10
CA LEU A 254 -24.49 -0.97 3.57
C LEU A 254 -23.35 -0.62 2.60
N SER A 255 -23.41 0.53 1.92
CA SER A 255 -22.32 0.96 1.04
C SER A 255 -21.07 1.37 1.81
N ASN A 256 -21.21 1.58 3.13
CA ASN A 256 -20.14 1.93 4.06
C ASN A 256 -19.97 0.85 5.14
N GLN A 257 -20.32 -0.41 4.84
CA GLN A 257 -20.07 -1.54 5.75
C GLN A 257 -18.56 -1.74 6.01
N ALA A 258 -17.73 -1.39 5.02
CA ALA A 258 -16.28 -1.37 5.15
C ALA A 258 -15.68 -0.27 4.27
N GLU A 259 -14.59 0.34 4.74
CA GLU A 259 -13.76 1.26 3.98
C GLU A 259 -12.44 0.57 3.65
N ASN A 260 -12.30 0.08 2.42
CA ASN A 260 -11.08 -0.54 1.92
C ASN A 260 -10.05 0.53 1.57
N PHE A 261 -8.81 0.35 2.04
CA PHE A 261 -7.77 1.36 1.89
C PHE A 261 -6.41 0.81 1.46
N VAL A 262 -5.54 1.72 1.02
CA VAL A 262 -4.09 1.56 0.94
C VAL A 262 -3.44 2.64 1.81
N VAL A 263 -2.44 2.28 2.62
CA VAL A 263 -1.68 3.27 3.40
C VAL A 263 -0.79 4.09 2.48
N VAL A 264 -0.94 5.41 2.52
CA VAL A 264 -0.16 6.34 1.68
C VAL A 264 1.05 6.87 2.44
N GLU A 265 0.86 7.23 3.70
CA GLU A 265 1.91 7.82 4.53
C GLU A 265 1.65 7.52 6.01
N VAL A 266 2.72 7.35 6.78
CA VAL A 266 2.67 7.27 8.25
C VAL A 266 3.66 8.26 8.83
N GLY A 267 3.15 9.26 9.55
CA GLY A 267 3.97 10.21 10.27
C GLY A 267 4.72 9.58 11.44
N GLU A 268 5.76 10.27 11.91
CA GLU A 268 6.60 9.78 13.00
C GLU A 268 5.79 9.52 14.28
N GLY A 269 4.89 10.44 14.66
CA GLY A 269 4.07 10.31 15.85
C GLY A 269 3.12 9.10 15.76
N ALA A 270 2.48 8.89 14.61
CA ALA A 270 1.64 7.69 14.40
C ALA A 270 2.45 6.39 14.53
N ALA A 271 3.66 6.33 13.94
CA ALA A 271 4.50 5.15 14.04
C ALA A 271 4.98 4.88 15.47
N GLN A 272 5.37 5.92 16.21
CA GLN A 272 5.74 5.80 17.63
C GLN A 272 4.56 5.31 18.47
N ALA A 273 3.36 5.87 18.25
CA ALA A 273 2.16 5.47 18.97
C ALA A 273 1.75 4.02 18.66
N LEU A 274 1.84 3.59 17.39
CA LEU A 274 1.62 2.20 16.99
C LEU A 274 2.63 1.24 17.63
N ALA A 275 3.92 1.58 17.64
CA ALA A 275 4.96 0.78 18.28
C ALA A 275 4.75 0.69 19.80
N LEU A 276 4.41 1.81 20.45
CA LEU A 276 4.12 1.89 21.89
C LEU A 276 2.92 1.01 22.28
N HIS A 277 1.88 1.00 21.45
CA HIS A 277 0.62 0.33 21.75
C HIS A 277 0.51 -1.09 21.19
N GLY A 278 1.55 -1.57 20.49
CA GLY A 278 1.58 -2.92 19.92
C GLY A 278 0.59 -3.10 18.76
N GLY A 279 0.34 -2.04 17.98
CA GLY A 279 -0.49 -2.10 16.77
C GLY A 279 -1.96 -1.67 16.93
N LEU A 280 -2.79 -2.11 15.98
CA LEU A 280 -4.13 -1.59 15.72
C LEU A 280 -5.17 -2.04 16.74
N ALA A 281 -4.95 -3.17 17.44
CA ALA A 281 -5.90 -3.68 18.43
C ALA A 281 -6.16 -2.69 19.58
N TRP A 282 -5.17 -1.85 19.92
CA TRP A 282 -5.35 -0.77 20.89
C TRP A 282 -6.31 0.32 20.37
N TYR A 283 -6.20 0.67 19.07
CA TYR A 283 -7.04 1.68 18.43
C TYR A 283 -8.46 1.19 18.19
N ASP A 284 -8.68 -0.11 18.01
CA ASP A 284 -10.03 -0.68 18.01
C ASP A 284 -10.76 -0.40 19.32
N GLN A 285 -10.08 -0.49 20.46
CA GLN A 285 -10.65 -0.16 21.76
C GLN A 285 -10.98 1.33 21.88
N ARG A 286 -10.14 2.21 21.32
CA ARG A 286 -10.41 3.65 21.25
C ARG A 286 -11.55 3.99 20.31
N ASN A 287 -11.71 3.28 19.20
CA ASN A 287 -12.85 3.43 18.29
C ASN A 287 -14.16 3.02 18.99
N VAL A 288 -14.13 1.97 19.82
CA VAL A 288 -15.28 1.59 20.65
C VAL A 288 -15.61 2.68 21.68
N GLU A 289 -14.59 3.28 22.31
CA GLU A 289 -14.77 4.39 23.24
C GLU A 289 -15.37 5.62 22.55
N LEU A 290 -14.83 6.01 21.40
CA LEU A 290 -15.34 7.11 20.58
C LEU A 290 -16.78 6.87 20.14
N TRP A 291 -17.09 5.64 19.71
CA TRP A 291 -18.45 5.25 19.33
C TRP A 291 -19.44 5.37 20.50
N LYS A 292 -19.06 4.94 21.71
CA LYS A 292 -19.89 5.09 22.91
C LYS A 292 -20.18 6.55 23.22
N LEU A 293 -19.15 7.39 23.22
CA LEU A 293 -19.29 8.84 23.42
C LEU A 293 -20.20 9.49 22.37
N ALA A 294 -20.10 9.03 21.11
CA ALA A 294 -20.95 9.52 20.04
C ALA A 294 -22.45 9.20 20.26
N GLN A 295 -22.80 8.15 21.02
CA GLN A 295 -24.20 7.85 21.32
C GLN A 295 -24.85 8.90 22.22
N ASP A 296 -24.05 9.61 23.02
CA ASP A 296 -24.55 10.62 23.95
C ASP A 296 -24.85 11.96 23.26
N ILE A 297 -24.29 12.19 22.06
CA ILE A 297 -24.47 13.43 21.31
C ILE A 297 -25.57 13.25 20.24
N PRO A 298 -26.65 14.05 20.27
CA PRO A 298 -27.72 13.96 19.29
C PRO A 298 -27.21 14.36 17.90
N ARG A 299 -27.18 13.38 17.01
CA ARG A 299 -26.69 13.54 15.65
C ARG A 299 -27.75 14.17 14.74
N VAL A 300 -27.35 15.16 13.94
CA VAL A 300 -28.23 15.83 12.97
C VAL A 300 -27.65 15.80 11.56
N GLY A 301 -28.33 15.11 10.64
CA GLY A 301 -27.92 15.00 9.24
C GLY A 301 -26.85 13.93 8.98
N GLN A 302 -26.24 13.97 7.80
CA GLN A 302 -25.36 12.90 7.30
C GLN A 302 -23.86 13.14 7.49
N ARG A 303 -23.44 14.31 7.98
CA ARG A 303 -22.03 14.72 8.13
C ARG A 303 -21.81 15.43 9.46
N TYR A 304 -22.52 15.02 10.50
CA TYR A 304 -22.53 15.74 11.77
C TYR A 304 -21.20 15.58 12.49
N PHE A 305 -20.76 14.34 12.73
CA PHE A 305 -19.46 14.05 13.36
C PHE A 305 -18.29 14.36 12.44
N GLU A 306 -18.43 14.22 11.12
CA GLU A 306 -17.44 14.74 10.16
C GLU A 306 -17.15 16.23 10.43
N ARG A 307 -18.21 17.06 10.55
CA ARG A 307 -18.06 18.50 10.80
C ARG A 307 -17.63 18.80 12.23
N LEU A 308 -18.21 18.12 13.21
CA LEU A 308 -17.99 18.39 14.62
C LEU A 308 -16.57 18.01 15.06
N LEU A 309 -16.09 16.84 14.68
CA LEU A 309 -14.85 16.25 15.18
C LEU A 309 -13.66 16.49 14.26
N PHE A 310 -13.84 16.30 12.95
CA PHE A 310 -12.74 16.40 11.99
C PHE A 310 -12.57 17.82 11.43
N GLU A 311 -13.62 18.40 10.85
CA GLU A 311 -13.53 19.80 10.34
C GLU A 311 -13.48 20.83 11.48
N ARG A 312 -13.87 20.41 12.70
CA ARG A 312 -13.98 21.25 13.90
C ARG A 312 -14.78 22.52 13.65
N ASP A 313 -15.92 22.38 12.97
CA ASP A 313 -16.78 23.48 12.53
C ASP A 313 -17.16 24.39 13.72
N PRO A 314 -16.74 25.67 13.70
CA PRO A 314 -16.90 26.56 14.84
C PRO A 314 -18.38 26.89 15.11
N ASP A 315 -19.21 27.02 14.08
CA ASP A 315 -20.64 27.33 14.25
C ASP A 315 -21.40 26.12 14.79
N LEU A 316 -21.01 24.91 14.40
CA LEU A 316 -21.59 23.69 14.95
C LEU A 316 -21.21 23.52 16.42
N ARG A 317 -19.94 23.72 16.77
CA ARG A 317 -19.44 23.63 18.15
C ARG A 317 -20.06 24.70 19.06
N ALA A 318 -20.20 25.94 18.58
CA ALA A 318 -20.81 27.02 19.35
C ALA A 318 -22.29 26.79 19.66
N ARG A 319 -23.01 26.06 18.79
CA ARG A 319 -24.43 25.70 18.99
C ARG A 319 -24.62 24.42 19.79
N LEU A 320 -23.55 23.68 20.08
CA LEU A 320 -23.65 22.46 20.87
C LEU A 320 -24.07 22.81 22.30
N GLU A 321 -25.11 22.14 22.80
CA GLU A 321 -25.60 22.39 24.15
C GLU A 321 -24.50 22.13 25.21
N PRO A 322 -24.39 22.95 26.26
CA PRO A 322 -23.31 22.86 27.26
C PRO A 322 -23.13 21.47 27.87
N ARG A 323 -24.22 20.70 28.03
CA ARG A 323 -24.17 19.33 28.58
C ARG A 323 -23.34 18.34 27.76
N TYR A 324 -23.03 18.64 26.50
CA TYR A 324 -22.23 17.79 25.62
C TYR A 324 -20.77 18.23 25.49
N HIS A 325 -20.37 19.35 26.13
CA HIS A 325 -19.03 19.90 25.97
C HIS A 325 -17.95 18.97 26.50
N ASP A 326 -18.18 18.34 27.65
CA ASP A 326 -17.23 17.37 28.23
C ASP A 326 -17.09 16.13 27.34
N THR A 327 -18.20 15.62 26.80
CA THR A 327 -18.19 14.49 25.85
C THR A 327 -17.42 14.86 24.59
N LEU A 328 -17.68 16.03 23.99
CA LEU A 328 -16.94 16.52 22.83
C LEU A 328 -15.45 16.66 23.13
N ALA A 329 -15.07 17.26 24.27
CA ALA A 329 -13.68 17.41 24.67
C ALA A 329 -12.97 16.04 24.80
N ARG A 330 -13.66 15.03 25.33
CA ARG A 330 -13.12 13.67 25.39
C ARG A 330 -12.95 13.06 24.00
N MET A 331 -13.91 13.24 23.10
CA MET A 331 -13.80 12.77 21.70
C MET A 331 -12.65 13.46 20.96
N ASP A 332 -12.47 14.77 21.16
CA ASP A 332 -11.35 15.52 20.62
C ASP A 332 -10.01 14.98 21.13
N GLN A 333 -9.90 14.74 22.44
CA GLN A 333 -8.69 14.17 23.04
C GLN A 333 -8.34 12.79 22.45
N LEU A 334 -9.33 11.95 22.17
CA LEU A 334 -9.10 10.66 21.52
C LEU A 334 -8.57 10.84 20.09
N LEU A 335 -9.17 11.74 19.32
CA LEU A 335 -8.79 12.01 17.93
C LEU A 335 -7.54 12.89 17.80
N ASP A 336 -7.07 13.48 18.90
CA ASP A 336 -5.79 14.20 18.98
C ASP A 336 -4.58 13.27 19.03
N ASP A 337 -4.79 11.96 19.23
CA ASP A 337 -3.71 10.97 19.12
C ASP A 337 -3.05 11.02 17.72
N PRO A 338 -1.71 11.04 17.63
CA PRO A 338 -1.00 11.10 16.36
C PRO A 338 -1.40 10.04 15.34
N PHE A 339 -1.85 8.86 15.77
CA PHE A 339 -2.36 7.84 14.85
C PHE A 339 -3.53 8.36 14.01
N TYR A 340 -4.53 8.98 14.63
CA TYR A 340 -5.71 9.48 13.91
C TYR A 340 -5.38 10.63 12.97
N GLN A 341 -4.32 11.38 13.25
CA GLN A 341 -3.90 12.55 12.47
C GLN A 341 -2.88 12.23 11.38
N GLN A 342 -1.98 11.27 11.61
CA GLN A 342 -0.79 11.05 10.80
C GLN A 342 -0.73 9.66 10.15
N PHE A 343 -1.69 8.77 10.41
CA PHE A 343 -1.86 7.55 9.63
C PHE A 343 -2.76 7.85 8.43
N VAL A 344 -2.16 8.10 7.27
CA VAL A 344 -2.83 8.63 6.08
C VAL A 344 -3.09 7.51 5.09
N ILE A 345 -4.35 7.39 4.66
CA ILE A 345 -4.83 6.31 3.82
C ILE A 345 -5.57 6.85 2.58
N TYR A 346 -5.51 6.11 1.49
CA TYR A 346 -6.36 6.30 0.33
C TYR A 346 -7.56 5.36 0.41
N VAL A 347 -8.77 5.91 0.36
CA VAL A 347 -10.03 5.16 0.25
C VAL A 347 -10.80 5.64 -0.98
N HIS A 348 -11.22 4.75 -1.86
CA HIS A 348 -12.09 5.12 -2.98
C HIS A 348 -13.55 5.28 -2.52
N PRO A 349 -14.26 6.39 -2.78
CA PRO A 349 -13.85 7.60 -3.51
C PRO A 349 -13.53 8.78 -2.57
N ARG A 350 -13.20 8.53 -1.30
CA ARG A 350 -12.93 9.57 -0.30
C ARG A 350 -11.59 10.27 -0.52
N GLY A 351 -10.70 9.66 -1.28
CA GLY A 351 -9.37 10.18 -1.56
C GLY A 351 -8.38 9.87 -0.42
N ILE A 352 -7.32 10.65 -0.37
CA ILE A 352 -6.23 10.58 0.59
C ILE A 352 -6.61 11.42 1.82
N ARG A 353 -6.80 10.77 2.97
CA ARG A 353 -7.16 11.43 4.23
C ARG A 353 -6.53 10.70 5.43
N PRO A 354 -6.33 11.40 6.56
CA PRO A 354 -5.98 10.74 7.82
C PRO A 354 -7.07 9.77 8.26
N ILE A 355 -6.71 8.68 8.95
CA ILE A 355 -7.65 7.67 9.40
C ILE A 355 -8.73 8.23 10.35
N GLY A 356 -8.41 9.29 11.11
CA GLY A 356 -9.37 9.99 11.97
C GLY A 356 -10.57 10.57 11.21
N TYR A 357 -10.38 11.04 9.97
CA TYR A 357 -11.48 11.47 9.11
C TYR A 357 -12.47 10.32 8.84
N HIS A 358 -11.93 9.13 8.53
CA HIS A 358 -12.74 7.96 8.21
C HIS A 358 -13.51 7.45 9.43
N VAL A 359 -12.85 7.42 10.60
CA VAL A 359 -13.50 7.05 11.86
C VAL A 359 -14.64 8.01 12.20
N ALA A 360 -14.40 9.34 12.17
CA ALA A 360 -15.44 10.33 12.43
C ALA A 360 -16.60 10.23 11.43
N ARG A 361 -16.30 10.01 10.16
CA ARG A 361 -17.31 9.79 9.11
C ARG A 361 -18.16 8.56 9.38
N LEU A 362 -17.57 7.46 9.82
CA LEU A 362 -18.28 6.21 10.02
C LEU A 362 -19.28 6.28 11.20
N LEU A 363 -19.04 7.14 12.20
CA LEU A 363 -20.02 7.49 13.24
C LEU A 363 -21.31 8.12 12.64
N ASP A 364 -21.20 8.84 11.53
CA ASP A 364 -22.36 9.36 10.81
C ASP A 364 -23.05 8.30 9.95
N ARG A 365 -22.31 7.34 9.39
CA ARG A 365 -22.86 6.38 8.41
C ARG A 365 -23.48 5.14 9.04
N ASN A 366 -22.85 4.59 10.07
CA ASN A 366 -23.26 3.34 10.71
C ASN A 366 -23.18 3.49 12.25
N PRO A 367 -24.02 4.34 12.86
CA PRO A 367 -23.95 4.70 14.28
C PRO A 367 -24.24 3.56 15.25
N ARG A 368 -24.86 2.46 14.80
CA ARG A 368 -25.25 1.35 15.67
C ARG A 368 -24.15 0.33 15.90
N THR A 369 -22.93 0.58 15.39
CA THR A 369 -21.80 -0.32 15.49
C THR A 369 -20.49 0.46 15.57
N PRO A 370 -19.51 0.03 16.40
CA PRO A 370 -18.16 0.56 16.34
C PRO A 370 -17.39 -0.05 15.15
N PHE A 371 -16.16 0.43 14.94
CA PHE A 371 -15.33 0.00 13.80
C PHE A 371 -13.97 -0.54 14.24
N SER A 372 -13.52 -1.63 13.61
CA SER A 372 -12.17 -2.16 13.72
C SER A 372 -11.33 -1.78 12.50
N ILE A 373 -10.02 -1.74 12.70
CA ILE A 373 -9.04 -1.47 11.65
C ILE A 373 -8.14 -2.69 11.52
N ASP A 374 -7.94 -3.13 10.28
CA ASP A 374 -7.13 -4.29 9.96
C ASP A 374 -6.32 -4.05 8.68
N LEU A 375 -5.08 -4.52 8.69
CA LEU A 375 -4.29 -4.71 7.48
C LEU A 375 -4.76 -6.00 6.79
N ALA A 376 -4.93 -5.94 5.48
CA ALA A 376 -5.20 -7.12 4.69
C ALA A 376 -3.90 -7.91 4.48
N VAL A 377 -4.01 -9.22 4.23
CA VAL A 377 -2.86 -10.00 3.76
C VAL A 377 -2.30 -9.40 2.47
N HIS A 378 -0.98 -9.34 2.35
CA HIS A 378 -0.32 -8.73 1.21
C HIS A 378 1.05 -9.35 0.94
N ASN A 379 1.60 -9.14 -0.25
CA ASN A 379 2.87 -9.71 -0.69
C ASN A 379 3.90 -8.65 -1.12
N LEU A 380 3.68 -7.39 -0.72
CA LEU A 380 4.50 -6.22 -1.06
C LEU A 380 5.98 -6.41 -0.73
N HIS A 381 6.25 -6.92 0.47
CA HIS A 381 7.61 -7.07 1.03
C HIS A 381 8.21 -8.47 0.78
N THR A 382 7.49 -9.32 0.02
CA THR A 382 7.85 -10.71 -0.24
C THR A 382 7.92 -10.95 -1.75
N THR A 383 6.83 -11.40 -2.37
CA THR A 383 6.76 -11.74 -3.80
C THR A 383 6.97 -10.51 -4.68
N LEU A 384 6.30 -9.39 -4.39
CA LEU A 384 6.40 -8.19 -5.21
C LEU A 384 7.78 -7.53 -5.09
N TYR A 385 8.35 -7.49 -3.88
CA TYR A 385 9.73 -7.05 -3.66
C TYR A 385 10.73 -7.87 -4.47
N ARG A 386 10.67 -9.21 -4.38
CA ARG A 386 11.55 -10.10 -5.15
C ARG A 386 11.42 -9.86 -6.65
N ARG A 387 10.19 -9.77 -7.16
CA ARG A 387 9.92 -9.51 -8.59
C ARG A 387 10.52 -8.18 -9.03
N TRP A 388 10.31 -7.11 -8.27
CA TRP A 388 10.81 -5.78 -8.59
C TRP A 388 12.34 -5.78 -8.60
N ARG A 389 12.95 -6.35 -7.56
CA ARG A 389 14.40 -6.50 -7.47
C ARG A 389 14.97 -7.23 -8.67
N GLU A 390 14.39 -8.37 -9.05
CA GLU A 390 14.86 -9.16 -10.18
C GLU A 390 14.70 -8.41 -11.52
N ALA A 391 13.61 -7.67 -11.70
CA ALA A 391 13.41 -6.80 -12.86
C ALA A 391 14.51 -5.72 -12.95
N GLN A 392 14.85 -5.07 -11.82
CA GLN A 392 15.94 -4.08 -11.76
C GLN A 392 17.29 -4.70 -12.15
N LEU A 393 17.59 -5.90 -11.66
CA LEU A 393 18.83 -6.59 -11.95
C LEU A 393 18.91 -7.05 -13.42
N ARG A 394 17.81 -7.56 -13.98
CA ARG A 394 17.72 -7.92 -15.41
C ARG A 394 17.88 -6.70 -16.31
N HIS A 395 17.21 -5.59 -15.99
CA HIS A 395 17.34 -4.35 -16.73
C HIS A 395 18.80 -3.87 -16.74
N CYS A 396 19.46 -3.83 -15.58
CA CYS A 396 20.88 -3.45 -15.51
C CYS A 396 21.78 -4.38 -16.32
N ALA A 397 21.54 -5.69 -16.28
CA ALA A 397 22.32 -6.65 -17.06
C ALA A 397 22.15 -6.44 -18.58
N ALA A 398 20.97 -5.97 -19.03
CA ALA A 398 20.68 -5.69 -20.43
C ALA A 398 21.24 -4.33 -20.90
N THR A 399 21.16 -3.29 -20.07
CA THR A 399 21.51 -1.91 -20.45
C THR A 399 22.90 -1.48 -19.99
N GLY A 400 23.53 -2.24 -19.09
CA GLY A 400 24.76 -1.85 -18.40
C GLY A 400 24.58 -0.69 -17.42
N ARG A 401 23.33 -0.25 -17.18
CA ARG A 401 23.01 0.87 -16.30
C ARG A 401 22.27 0.40 -15.05
N PRO A 402 22.84 0.58 -13.84
CA PRO A 402 22.12 0.31 -12.62
C PRO A 402 21.01 1.36 -12.40
N GLY A 403 19.77 0.98 -12.74
CA GLY A 403 18.56 1.82 -12.58
C GLY A 403 18.26 2.72 -13.78
N SER A 404 17.02 2.94 -14.20
CA SER A 404 15.72 2.81 -13.54
C SER A 404 14.70 2.24 -14.52
N LEU A 405 13.82 1.35 -14.05
CA LEU A 405 12.70 0.84 -14.86
C LEU A 405 11.75 1.97 -15.33
N THR A 406 11.75 3.12 -14.65
CA THR A 406 10.91 4.28 -14.95
C THR A 406 11.54 5.30 -15.91
N LEU A 407 12.83 5.17 -16.24
CA LEU A 407 13.57 6.17 -17.03
C LEU A 407 13.76 5.81 -18.52
N ASP A 408 13.13 4.75 -19.01
CA ASP A 408 13.06 4.50 -20.45
C ASP A 408 11.83 5.24 -21.01
N PRO A 409 12.01 6.39 -21.70
CA PRO A 409 10.93 6.96 -22.50
C PRO A 409 10.61 5.98 -23.63
N ASN A 410 9.31 5.79 -23.88
CA ASN A 410 8.84 5.26 -25.15
C ASN A 410 9.36 6.09 -26.32
#